data_AF-A0AAU4P887-F1
#
_entry.id   AF-A0AAU4P887-F1
#
_cell.length_a   1.000
_cell.length_b   1.000
_cell.length_c   1.000
_cell.angle_alpha   90.00
_cell.angle_beta   90.00
_cell.angle_gamma   90.00
#
_symmetry.space_group_name_H-M   'P 1'
#
loop_
_entity.id
_entity.type
_entity.pdbx_description
1 polymer ?
#
loop_
_entity_poly.entity_id
_entity_poly.type
_entity_poly.pdbx_seq_one_letter_code
_entity_poly.pdbx_strand_id
1 'polypeptide(L)' 'MRTAVKWSKTFLTVLGTWVVLLLAVALPGLLPARWQYYIYSPASVGLWMIAMIVAPILVCWKLRHWIRTY' A
#
# COMPACT_ATOMS: atom_id res chain seq x y z
N MET A 1 3.44 5.64 -27.35
CA MET A 1 2.23 5.01 -26.76
C MET A 1 2.58 3.95 -25.70
N ARG A 2 3.38 2.91 -25.98
CA ARG A 2 3.70 1.84 -24.99
C ARG A 2 4.32 2.33 -23.68
N THR A 3 5.15 3.38 -23.71
CA THR A 3 5.76 3.98 -22.51
C THR A 3 4.71 4.64 -21.61
N ALA A 4 3.80 5.43 -22.19
CA ALA A 4 2.71 6.07 -21.44
C ALA A 4 1.80 5.04 -20.74
N VAL A 5 1.52 3.91 -21.38
CA VAL A 5 0.71 2.84 -20.78
C VAL A 5 1.45 2.17 -19.61
N LYS A 6 2.76 1.93 -19.72
CA LYS A 6 3.58 1.40 -18.61
C LYS A 6 3.60 2.35 -17.40
N TRP A 7 3.75 3.65 -17.64
CA TRP A 7 3.70 4.67 -16.60
C TRP A 7 2.32 4.76 -15.94
N SER A 8 1.25 4.75 -16.72
CA SER A 8 -0.13 4.75 -16.21
C SER A 8 -0.41 3.54 -15.31
N LYS A 9 -0.03 2.33 -15.74
CA LYS A 9 -0.14 1.12 -14.91
C LYS A 9 0.63 1.23 -13.61
N THR A 10 1.87 1.69 -13.67
CA THR A 10 2.72 1.85 -12.48
C THR A 10 2.06 2.82 -11.50
N PHE A 11 1.56 3.95 -12.01
CA PHE A 11 0.87 4.95 -11.21
C PHE A 11 -0.41 4.38 -10.57
N LEU A 12 -1.24 3.68 -11.34
CA LEU A 12 -2.43 2.99 -10.84
C LEU A 12 -2.11 1.96 -9.75
N THR A 13 -1.04 1.17 -9.92
CA THR A 13 -0.62 0.19 -8.91
C THR A 13 -0.15 0.85 -7.63
N VAL A 14 0.59 1.95 -7.72
CA VAL A 14 1.05 2.70 -6.55
C VAL A 14 -0.14 3.35 -5.83
N LEU A 15 -1.04 4.03 -6.57
CA LEU A 15 -2.26 4.62 -6.01
C LEU A 15 -3.13 3.58 -5.31
N GLY A 16 -3.39 2.44 -5.98
CA GLY A 16 -4.17 1.36 -5.39
C GLY A 16 -3.54 0.81 -4.11
N THR A 17 -2.21 0.67 -4.08
CA THR A 17 -1.49 0.24 -2.88
C THR A 17 -1.67 1.23 -1.73
N TRP A 18 -1.54 2.53 -2.01
CA TRP A 18 -1.75 3.58 -1.01
C TRP A 18 -3.19 3.62 -0.49
N VAL A 19 -4.19 3.48 -1.37
CA VAL A 19 -5.60 3.40 -0.96
C VAL A 19 -5.82 2.23 -0.01
N VAL A 20 -5.28 1.04 -0.33
CA VAL A 20 -5.40 -0.14 0.53
C VAL A 20 -4.71 0.07 1.88
N LEU A 21 -3.51 0.67 1.90
CA LEU A 21 -2.80 0.97 3.15
C LEU A 21 -3.56 1.98 4.01
N LEU A 22 -4.07 3.06 3.41
CA LEU A 22 -4.87 4.07 4.12
C LEU A 22 -6.13 3.47 4.73
N LEU A 23 -6.83 2.63 3.97
CA LEU A 23 -7.98 1.89 4.47
C LEU A 23 -7.57 0.98 5.63
N ALA A 24 -6.49 0.23 5.49
CA ALA A 24 -6.04 -0.69 6.52
C ALA A 24 -5.59 0.02 7.82
N VAL A 25 -5.14 1.28 7.74
CA VAL A 25 -4.88 2.14 8.92
C VAL A 25 -6.17 2.73 9.50
N ALA A 26 -7.12 3.14 8.65
CA ALA A 26 -8.32 3.86 9.07
C ALA A 26 -9.43 2.95 9.62
N LEU A 27 -9.66 1.78 9.00
CA LEU A 27 -10.69 0.81 9.40
C LEU A 27 -10.59 0.38 10.87
N PRO A 28 -9.39 0.14 11.44
CA PRO A 28 -9.24 -0.13 12.85
C PRO A 28 -9.78 0.94 13.81
N GLY A 29 -9.93 2.19 13.36
CA GLY A 29 -10.57 3.24 14.15
C GLY A 29 -12.03 2.94 14.49
N LEU A 30 -12.68 2.03 13.76
CA LEU A 30 -14.04 1.57 14.02
C LEU A 30 -14.09 0.38 15.02
N LEU A 31 -12.95 -0.21 15.37
CA LEU A 31 -12.86 -1.32 16.32
C LEU A 31 -12.91 -0.82 17.77
N PRO A 32 -13.28 -1.68 18.74
CA PRO A 32 -13.20 -1.33 20.16
C PRO A 32 -11.80 -0.90 20.60
N ALA A 33 -11.71 0.01 21.58
CA ALA A 33 -10.45 0.64 22.04
C ALA A 33 -9.32 -0.35 22.38
N ARG A 34 -9.66 -1.55 22.87
CA ARG A 34 -8.67 -2.61 23.15
C ARG A 34 -7.85 -3.00 21.92
N TRP A 35 -8.48 -3.02 20.74
CA TRP A 35 -7.84 -3.38 19.48
C TRP A 35 -7.06 -2.21 18.90
N GLN A 36 -7.58 -0.99 19.07
CA GLN A 36 -6.90 0.24 18.67
C GLN A 36 -5.55 0.38 19.36
N TYR A 37 -5.45 0.03 20.64
CA TYR A 37 -4.18 0.07 21.39
C TYR A 37 -3.08 -0.78 20.75
N TYR A 38 -3.39 -2.02 20.36
CA TYR A 38 -2.39 -2.88 19.72
C TYR A 38 -2.02 -2.40 18.31
N ILE A 39 -3.00 -1.91 17.56
CA ILE A 39 -2.84 -1.47 16.17
C ILE A 39 -2.12 -0.12 16.05
N TYR A 40 -2.32 0.79 17.00
CA TYR A 40 -1.69 2.12 17.03
C TYR A 40 -0.56 2.23 18.05
N SER A 41 -0.08 1.11 18.58
CA SER A 41 1.09 1.08 19.47
C SER A 41 2.34 1.68 18.77
N PRO A 42 3.32 2.24 19.51
CA PRO A 42 4.51 2.87 18.91
C PRO A 42 5.29 1.94 17.97
N ALA A 43 5.38 0.65 18.34
CA ALA A 43 6.00 -0.38 17.51
C ALA A 43 5.19 -0.63 16.22
N SER A 44 3.87 -0.68 16.31
CA SER A 44 2.98 -0.86 15.16
C SER A 44 3.05 0.33 14.19
N VAL A 45 3.13 1.57 14.70
CA VAL A 45 3.33 2.76 13.85
C VAL A 45 4.65 2.65 13.07
N GLY A 46 5.73 2.18 13.69
CA GLY A 46 6.99 1.92 12.99
C GLY A 46 6.84 0.90 11.86
N LEU A 47 6.10 -0.20 12.10
CA LEU A 47 5.78 -1.19 11.07
C LEU A 47 4.93 -0.61 9.93
N TRP A 48 3.97 0.28 10.24
CA TRP A 48 3.19 0.99 9.23
C TRP A 48 4.05 1.88 8.35
N MET A 49 4.99 2.63 8.92
CA MET A 49 5.92 3.45 8.14
C MET A 49 6.76 2.61 7.19
N ILE A 50 7.29 1.47 7.66
CA ILE A 50 8.04 0.53 6.82
C ILE A 50 7.12 -0.03 5.72
N ALA A 51 5.90 -0.43 6.05
CA ALA A 51 4.93 -0.96 5.09
C ALA A 51 4.56 0.08 4.01
N MET A 52 4.40 1.34 4.37
CA MET A 52 4.13 2.43 3.41
C MET A 52 5.25 2.64 2.40
N ILE A 53 6.50 2.36 2.76
CA ILE A 53 7.65 2.44 1.86
C ILE A 53 7.81 1.15 1.04
N VAL A 54 7.71 0.00 1.70
CA VAL A 54 8.04 -1.30 1.10
C VAL A 54 6.91 -1.86 0.25
N ALA A 55 5.65 -1.69 0.64
CA ALA A 55 4.52 -2.29 -0.07
C ALA A 55 4.37 -1.77 -1.52
N PRO A 56 4.50 -0.47 -1.83
CA PRO A 56 4.45 0.01 -3.22
C PRO A 56 5.55 -0.63 -4.09
N ILE A 57 6.75 -0.81 -3.53
CA ILE A 57 7.88 -1.44 -4.23
C ILE A 57 7.59 -2.92 -4.49
N LEU A 58 7.11 -3.65 -3.48
CA LEU A 58 6.77 -5.07 -3.61
C LEU A 58 5.62 -5.31 -4.58
N VAL A 59 4.58 -4.47 -4.55
CA VAL A 59 3.44 -4.58 -5.47
C VAL A 59 3.88 -4.28 -6.91
N CYS A 60 4.68 -3.23 -7.13
CA CYS A 60 5.26 -2.96 -8.45
C CYS A 60 6.16 -4.11 -8.95
N TRP A 61 6.92 -4.74 -8.05
CA TRP A 61 7.75 -5.89 -8.40
C TRP A 61 6.93 -7.13 -8.74
N LYS A 62 5.91 -7.45 -7.93
CA LYS A 62 4.99 -8.58 -8.14
C LYS A 62 4.20 -8.42 -9.43
N LEU A 63 3.71 -7.22 -9.71
CA LEU A 63 2.95 -6.90 -10.92
C LEU A 63 3.83 -6.49 -12.10
N ARG A 64 5.16 -6.59 -11.97
CA ARG A 64 6.11 -6.16 -13.00
C ARG A 64 5.83 -6.78 -14.37
N HIS A 65 5.48 -8.07 -14.42
CA HIS A 65 5.18 -8.74 -15.69
C HIS A 65 3.96 -8.09 -16.35
N TRP A 66 2.88 -7.91 -15.60
CA TRP A 66 1.67 -7.23 -16.07
C TRP A 66 1.90 -5.77 -16.47
N ILE A 67 2.72 -5.03 -15.72
CA ILE A 67 3.10 -3.65 -16.03
C ILE A 67 3.86 -3.61 -17.36
N ARG A 68 4.72 -4.60 -17.62
CA ARG A 68 5.58 -4.65 -18.81
C ARG A 68 4.91 -5.22 -20.04
N THR A 69 3.92 -6.09 -19.90
CA THR A 69 3.14 -6.65 -21.00
C THR A 69 2.24 -5.58 -21.61
N TYR A 70 2.73 -5.00 -22.71
CA TYR A 70 2.03 -4.24 -23.76
C TYR A 70 2.89 -4.09 -25.02
#